data_AF-A0A9P9D3T0-F1
#
_entry.id   AF-A0A9P9D3T0-F1
#
_cell.length_a   1.000
_cell.length_b   1.000
_cell.length_c   1.000
_cell.angle_alpha   90.00
_cell.angle_beta   90.00
_cell.angle_gamma   90.00
#
_symmetry.space_group_name_H-M   'P 1'
#
loop_
_entity.id
_entity.type
_entity.pdbx_description
1 polymer ?
#
loop_
_entity_poly.entity_id
_entity_poly.type
_entity_poly.pdbx_seq_one_letter_code
_entity_poly.pdbx_strand_id
1 'polypeptide(L)'
;MTFYFTSYPNTKSKNLSENSRNCLKSLRDLWGTDSWKGAVQLVAGASILETELGIQKWLNNEENFAKGETEDEKHVKLLGHVREKMLPYWHGWHQRDLNAERLIQYHGSAIFAARKQPKSLNSIRFIYERSMGHYIRLLKQSTADPSKDVYPITNLFLLGSIMQPTEIASIKKFQESEGNEMAGAAKKLLRMQNQQQQAEVVKGQGTQFQISSVLMTKHLSQAAVSGYTEIDHFATKENDINDLTFLDESEVLKCLLSPKAIFKILNSHNPQVDNLDFSTKKELYSNIPRLGNDSIITVPTVKQLKDALYIEDIFALPRADDSDDEDDNGPIQTPAPVGVTIKAAPE
;
A
#
# COMPACT_ATOMS: atom_id res chain seq x y z
N MET A 1 7.22 2.67 6.62
CA MET A 1 6.46 2.01 5.54
C MET A 1 5.61 0.88 6.11
N THR A 2 4.43 0.65 5.55
CA THR A 2 3.53 -0.45 5.93
C THR A 2 3.22 -1.28 4.68
N PHE A 3 3.37 -2.59 4.79
CA PHE A 3 3.13 -3.53 3.71
C PHE A 3 1.72 -4.11 3.80
N TYR A 4 1.04 -4.19 2.66
CA TYR A 4 -0.29 -4.74 2.57
C TYR A 4 -0.35 -5.78 1.45
N PHE A 5 -1.11 -6.86 1.69
CA PHE A 5 -1.50 -7.81 0.64
C PHE A 5 -2.99 -7.61 0.31
N THR A 6 -3.36 -7.84 -0.94
CA THR A 6 -4.72 -7.63 -1.47
C THR A 6 -5.73 -8.70 -1.03
N SER A 7 -5.24 -9.90 -0.74
CA SER A 7 -6.04 -11.07 -0.36
C SER A 7 -5.83 -11.52 1.08
N TYR A 8 -4.92 -10.87 1.81
CA TYR A 8 -4.53 -11.31 3.15
C TYR A 8 -4.28 -10.13 4.11
N PRO A 9 -5.28 -9.79 4.95
CA PRO A 9 -5.15 -8.71 5.93
C PRO A 9 -4.39 -9.17 7.18
N ASN A 10 -3.75 -8.23 7.87
CA ASN A 10 -3.13 -8.48 9.17
C ASN A 10 -4.18 -8.59 10.28
N THR A 11 -4.67 -9.81 10.52
CA THR A 11 -5.65 -10.08 11.57
C THR A 11 -5.10 -9.93 13.00
N LYS A 12 -3.78 -9.77 13.15
CA LYS A 12 -3.10 -9.61 14.44
C LYS A 12 -2.63 -8.18 14.68
N SER A 13 -3.11 -7.22 13.88
CA SER A 13 -2.76 -5.81 14.05
C SER A 13 -3.08 -5.34 15.48
N LYS A 14 -2.12 -4.65 16.10
CA LYS A 14 -2.31 -3.99 17.41
C LYS A 14 -3.33 -2.85 17.33
N ASN A 15 -3.58 -2.32 16.13
CA ASN A 15 -4.53 -1.25 15.89
C ASN A 15 -5.98 -1.74 15.77
N LEU A 16 -6.20 -3.05 15.75
CA LEU A 16 -7.55 -3.64 15.80
C LEU A 16 -7.92 -3.93 17.25
N SER A 17 -9.09 -3.42 17.66
CA SER A 17 -9.75 -3.86 18.91
C SER A 17 -10.18 -5.33 18.79
N GLU A 18 -10.46 -5.98 19.91
CA GLU A 18 -10.89 -7.39 19.90
C GLU A 18 -12.19 -7.60 19.11
N ASN A 19 -13.17 -6.70 19.27
CA ASN A 19 -14.38 -6.72 18.44
C ASN A 19 -14.04 -6.59 16.94
N SER A 20 -13.16 -5.66 16.58
CA SER A 20 -12.74 -5.46 15.18
C SER A 20 -12.03 -6.69 14.60
N ARG A 21 -11.25 -7.41 15.42
CA ARG A 21 -10.63 -8.68 15.02
C ARG A 21 -11.68 -9.75 14.76
N ASN A 22 -12.71 -9.85 15.61
CA ASN A 22 -13.81 -10.78 15.43
C ASN A 22 -14.64 -10.47 14.18
N CYS A 23 -14.93 -9.19 13.91
CA CYS A 23 -15.57 -8.75 12.67
C CYS A 23 -14.71 -9.14 11.45
N LEU A 24 -13.43 -8.80 11.44
CA LEU A 24 -12.53 -9.12 10.34
C LEU A 24 -12.40 -10.63 10.11
N LYS A 25 -12.31 -11.42 11.18
CA LYS A 25 -12.27 -12.88 11.09
C LYS A 25 -13.54 -13.43 10.43
N SER A 26 -14.70 -12.98 10.88
CA SER A 26 -15.99 -13.44 10.36
C SER A 26 -16.20 -13.05 8.89
N LEU A 27 -15.79 -11.83 8.52
CA LEU A 27 -15.79 -11.38 7.12
C LEU A 27 -14.83 -12.20 6.26
N ARG A 28 -13.64 -12.54 6.77
CA ARG A 28 -12.67 -13.37 6.03
C ARG A 28 -13.17 -14.81 5.86
N ASP A 29 -13.80 -15.36 6.88
CA ASP A 29 -14.36 -16.72 6.83
C ASP A 29 -15.53 -16.76 5.83
N LEU A 30 -16.40 -15.74 5.82
CA LEU A 30 -17.44 -15.58 4.80
C LEU A 30 -16.86 -15.38 3.39
N TRP A 31 -15.82 -14.53 3.25
CA TRP A 31 -15.13 -14.30 1.99
C TRP A 31 -14.47 -15.58 1.44
N GLY A 32 -14.14 -16.53 2.31
CA GLY A 32 -13.55 -17.83 1.94
C GLY A 32 -14.54 -18.92 1.53
N THR A 33 -15.86 -18.64 1.48
CA THR A 33 -16.87 -19.63 1.09
C THR A 33 -16.86 -19.86 -0.43
N ASP A 34 -17.08 -21.09 -0.89
CA ASP A 34 -16.99 -21.45 -2.33
C ASP A 34 -18.31 -21.25 -3.10
N SER A 35 -19.42 -21.15 -2.38
CA SER A 35 -20.77 -21.25 -2.91
C SER A 35 -21.75 -20.34 -2.16
N TRP A 36 -22.81 -19.93 -2.85
CA TRP A 36 -23.91 -19.17 -2.27
C TRP A 36 -24.51 -19.86 -1.04
N LYS A 37 -24.81 -21.16 -1.18
CA LYS A 37 -25.37 -21.98 -0.10
C LYS A 37 -24.47 -22.00 1.14
N GLY A 38 -23.17 -22.19 0.96
CA GLY A 38 -22.19 -22.15 2.05
C GLY A 38 -22.13 -20.78 2.72
N ALA A 39 -22.17 -19.71 1.93
CA ALA A 39 -22.20 -18.35 2.44
C ALA A 39 -23.45 -18.05 3.27
N VAL A 40 -24.64 -18.41 2.78
CA VAL A 40 -25.91 -18.21 3.50
C VAL A 40 -25.94 -18.99 4.82
N GLN A 41 -25.46 -20.23 4.83
CA GLN A 41 -25.35 -21.04 6.06
C GLN A 41 -24.42 -20.38 7.08
N LEU A 42 -23.29 -19.85 6.63
CA LEU A 42 -22.34 -19.16 7.50
C LEU A 42 -22.95 -17.87 8.08
N VAL A 43 -23.67 -17.09 7.26
CA VAL A 43 -24.35 -15.87 7.74
C VAL A 43 -25.42 -16.20 8.79
N ALA A 44 -26.23 -17.22 8.55
CA ALA A 44 -27.26 -17.64 9.50
C ALA A 44 -26.68 -18.17 10.84
N GLY A 45 -25.45 -18.70 10.81
CA GLY A 45 -24.78 -19.26 11.99
C GLY A 45 -23.93 -18.28 12.81
N ALA A 46 -23.69 -17.06 12.32
CA ALA A 46 -22.76 -16.13 12.94
C ALA A 46 -23.43 -14.78 13.27
N SER A 47 -23.82 -14.61 14.54
CA SER A 47 -24.53 -13.41 15.03
C SER A 47 -23.82 -12.09 14.69
N ILE A 48 -22.48 -12.07 14.73
CA ILE A 48 -21.68 -10.88 14.41
C ILE A 48 -21.86 -10.38 12.97
N LEU A 49 -22.18 -11.28 12.02
CA LEU A 49 -22.46 -10.90 10.63
C LEU A 49 -23.81 -10.17 10.51
N GLU A 50 -24.75 -10.43 11.42
CA GLU A 50 -26.01 -9.72 11.52
C GLU A 50 -25.86 -8.43 12.33
N THR A 51 -25.46 -8.54 13.60
CA THR A 51 -25.56 -7.44 14.58
C THR A 51 -24.57 -6.31 14.34
N GLU A 52 -23.33 -6.63 13.98
CA GLU A 52 -22.26 -5.64 13.81
C GLU A 52 -22.09 -5.21 12.35
N LEU A 53 -22.33 -6.14 11.41
CA LEU A 53 -21.95 -5.96 10.00
C LEU A 53 -23.15 -5.77 9.05
N GLY A 54 -24.35 -6.16 9.48
CA GLY A 54 -25.60 -6.02 8.73
C GLY A 54 -25.68 -6.89 7.47
N ILE A 55 -24.87 -7.95 7.37
CA ILE A 55 -24.80 -8.83 6.19
C ILE A 55 -26.09 -9.61 6.01
N GLN A 56 -26.70 -10.12 7.09
CA GLN A 56 -27.97 -10.85 7.01
C GLN A 56 -29.10 -9.96 6.49
N LYS A 57 -29.17 -8.71 6.96
CA LYS A 57 -30.12 -7.71 6.45
C LYS A 57 -29.86 -7.42 4.96
N TRP A 58 -28.59 -7.33 4.56
CA TRP A 58 -28.22 -7.12 3.15
C TRP A 58 -28.62 -8.32 2.27
N LEU A 59 -28.40 -9.55 2.73
CA LEU A 59 -28.82 -10.78 2.02
C LEU A 59 -30.33 -10.88 1.82
N ASN A 60 -31.11 -10.38 2.77
CA ASN A 60 -32.57 -10.43 2.71
C ASN A 60 -33.19 -9.26 1.93
N ASN A 61 -32.40 -8.29 1.50
CA ASN A 61 -32.90 -7.20 0.66
C ASN A 61 -32.92 -7.64 -0.82
N GLU A 62 -34.12 -7.89 -1.34
CA GLU A 62 -34.33 -8.32 -2.73
C GLU A 62 -33.79 -7.31 -3.75
N GLU A 63 -33.72 -6.02 -3.43
CA GLU A 63 -33.19 -4.98 -4.33
C GLU A 63 -31.71 -5.17 -4.67
N ASN A 64 -30.95 -5.91 -3.85
CA ASN A 64 -29.56 -6.21 -4.12
C ASN A 64 -29.38 -7.24 -5.26
N PHE A 65 -30.43 -7.99 -5.58
CA PHE A 65 -30.40 -9.09 -6.54
C PHE A 65 -31.33 -8.83 -7.72
N ALA A 66 -30.82 -9.00 -8.93
CA ALA A 66 -31.67 -8.86 -10.11
C ALA A 66 -32.59 -10.09 -10.23
N LYS A 67 -33.79 -9.90 -10.78
CA LYS A 67 -34.72 -11.00 -11.02
C LYS A 67 -34.09 -11.99 -12.01
N GLY A 68 -33.97 -13.25 -11.60
CA GLY A 68 -33.38 -14.31 -12.42
C GLY A 68 -31.87 -14.50 -12.24
N GLU A 69 -31.22 -13.75 -11.32
CA GLU A 69 -29.81 -14.02 -11.00
C GLU A 69 -29.61 -15.43 -10.45
N THR A 70 -28.58 -16.07 -10.96
CA THR A 70 -28.09 -17.38 -10.52
C THR A 70 -27.45 -17.28 -9.13
N GLU A 71 -27.34 -18.42 -8.44
CA GLU A 71 -26.64 -18.47 -7.15
C GLU A 71 -25.19 -18.00 -7.25
N ASP A 72 -24.51 -18.29 -8.36
CA ASP A 72 -23.13 -17.86 -8.55
C ASP A 72 -23.00 -16.33 -8.69
N GLU A 73 -23.90 -15.68 -9.42
CA GLU A 73 -23.94 -14.21 -9.53
C GLU A 73 -24.22 -13.55 -8.18
N LYS A 74 -25.19 -14.09 -7.43
CA LYS A 74 -25.49 -13.64 -6.07
C LYS A 74 -24.29 -13.79 -5.14
N HIS A 75 -23.57 -14.91 -5.26
CA HIS A 75 -22.37 -15.16 -4.48
C HIS A 75 -21.26 -14.17 -4.81
N VAL A 76 -20.99 -13.89 -6.09
CA VAL A 76 -20.01 -12.87 -6.50
C VAL A 76 -20.36 -11.49 -5.93
N LYS A 77 -21.64 -11.09 -5.96
CA LYS A 77 -22.10 -9.83 -5.37
C LYS A 77 -21.87 -9.79 -3.86
N LEU A 78 -22.20 -10.87 -3.15
CA LEU A 78 -21.94 -10.97 -1.71
C LEU A 78 -20.46 -10.85 -1.40
N LEU A 79 -19.59 -11.55 -2.15
CA LEU A 79 -18.14 -11.45 -1.95
C LEU A 79 -17.62 -10.01 -2.19
N GLY A 80 -18.19 -9.29 -3.16
CA GLY A 80 -17.95 -7.87 -3.36
C GLY A 80 -18.33 -7.04 -2.14
N HIS A 81 -19.55 -7.22 -1.63
CA HIS A 81 -20.05 -6.53 -0.44
C HIS A 81 -19.22 -6.83 0.82
N VAL A 82 -18.85 -8.10 1.02
CA VAL A 82 -18.00 -8.53 2.14
C VAL A 82 -16.64 -7.85 2.07
N ARG A 83 -16.04 -7.77 0.87
CA ARG A 83 -14.78 -7.07 0.67
C ARG A 83 -14.89 -5.58 1.03
N GLU A 84 -15.94 -4.89 0.59
CA GLU A 84 -16.20 -3.49 1.01
C GLU A 84 -16.29 -3.35 2.54
N LYS A 85 -17.00 -4.28 3.21
CA LYS A 85 -17.12 -4.32 4.67
C LYS A 85 -15.81 -4.64 5.38
N MET A 86 -14.84 -5.28 4.71
CA MET A 86 -13.51 -5.54 5.27
C MET A 86 -12.60 -4.32 5.25
N LEU A 87 -12.85 -3.31 4.40
CA LEU A 87 -11.98 -2.14 4.23
C LEU A 87 -11.57 -1.45 5.55
N PRO A 88 -12.50 -1.16 6.49
CA PRO A 88 -12.15 -0.46 7.73
C PRO A 88 -11.22 -1.27 8.63
N TYR A 89 -11.23 -2.60 8.47
CA TYR A 89 -10.45 -3.54 9.29
C TYR A 89 -9.17 -4.01 8.58
N TRP A 90 -8.91 -3.56 7.35
CA TRP A 90 -7.81 -4.05 6.52
C TRP A 90 -6.48 -3.39 6.90
N HIS A 91 -5.77 -3.98 7.86
CA HIS A 91 -4.44 -3.52 8.27
C HIS A 91 -3.30 -4.29 7.59
N GLY A 92 -2.16 -3.61 7.48
CA GLY A 92 -0.91 -4.16 6.99
C GLY A 92 0.08 -4.47 8.11
N TRP A 93 1.32 -4.76 7.71
CA TRP A 93 2.45 -5.00 8.62
C TRP A 93 3.42 -3.84 8.52
N HIS A 94 3.79 -3.26 9.66
CA HIS A 94 4.79 -2.21 9.66
C HIS A 94 6.16 -2.80 9.30
N GLN A 95 6.99 -2.05 8.55
CA GLN A 95 8.30 -2.55 8.07
C GLN A 95 9.19 -3.08 9.21
N ARG A 96 9.11 -2.48 10.40
CA ARG A 96 9.91 -2.89 11.57
C ARG A 96 9.53 -4.27 12.10
N ASP A 97 8.33 -4.75 11.77
CA ASP A 97 7.83 -6.07 12.18
C ASP A 97 8.14 -7.16 11.13
N LEU A 98 8.76 -6.78 10.00
CA LEU A 98 9.03 -7.64 8.86
C LEU A 98 10.53 -7.84 8.66
N ASN A 99 10.91 -9.10 8.52
CA ASN A 99 12.16 -9.50 7.88
C ASN A 99 11.82 -10.19 6.53
N ALA A 100 12.85 -10.51 5.73
CA ALA A 100 12.65 -11.13 4.42
C ALA A 100 11.86 -12.44 4.51
N GLU A 101 12.15 -13.29 5.50
CA GLU A 101 11.45 -14.57 5.71
C GLU A 101 9.96 -14.38 6.00
N ARG A 102 9.60 -13.46 6.91
CA ARG A 102 8.20 -13.14 7.20
C ARG A 102 7.48 -12.58 6.00
N LEU A 103 8.15 -11.73 5.21
CA LEU A 103 7.56 -11.19 3.98
C LEU A 103 7.24 -12.31 2.99
N ILE A 104 8.15 -13.27 2.80
CA ILE A 104 7.95 -14.45 1.94
C ILE A 104 6.79 -15.31 2.47
N GLN A 105 6.73 -15.54 3.79
CA GLN A 105 5.66 -16.32 4.42
C GLN A 105 4.28 -15.66 4.24
N TYR A 106 4.19 -14.34 4.45
CA TYR A 106 2.94 -13.61 4.27
C TYR A 106 2.54 -13.52 2.80
N HIS A 107 3.49 -13.37 1.89
CA HIS A 107 3.24 -13.47 0.46
C HIS A 107 2.68 -14.85 0.06
N GLY A 108 3.29 -15.94 0.54
CA GLY A 108 2.78 -17.29 0.32
C GLY A 108 1.36 -17.48 0.88
N SER A 109 1.08 -16.93 2.06
CA SER A 109 -0.26 -16.92 2.66
C SER A 109 -1.26 -16.12 1.81
N ALA A 110 -0.85 -14.99 1.26
CA ALA A 110 -1.67 -14.17 0.37
C ALA A 110 -2.00 -14.89 -0.95
N ILE A 111 -1.04 -15.58 -1.55
CA ILE A 111 -1.28 -16.43 -2.73
C ILE A 111 -2.28 -17.53 -2.39
N PHE A 112 -2.10 -18.22 -1.27
CA PHE A 112 -3.01 -19.29 -0.86
C PHE A 112 -4.43 -18.76 -0.58
N ALA A 113 -4.56 -17.62 0.08
CA ALA A 113 -5.84 -16.96 0.29
C ALA A 113 -6.51 -16.54 -1.02
N ALA A 114 -5.76 -16.00 -1.97
CA ALA A 114 -6.29 -15.63 -3.30
C ALA A 114 -6.81 -16.88 -4.06
N ARG A 115 -6.08 -18.01 -3.98
CA ARG A 115 -6.50 -19.27 -4.62
C ARG A 115 -7.77 -19.87 -4.02
N LYS A 116 -8.03 -19.63 -2.73
CA LYS A 116 -9.26 -20.11 -2.07
C LYS A 116 -10.52 -19.44 -2.60
N GLN A 117 -10.40 -18.26 -3.18
CA GLN A 117 -11.56 -17.53 -3.67
C GLN A 117 -11.35 -17.02 -5.11
N PRO A 118 -11.40 -17.92 -6.12
CA PRO A 118 -11.17 -17.54 -7.50
C PRO A 118 -12.24 -16.58 -8.05
N LYS A 119 -13.45 -16.59 -7.46
CA LYS A 119 -14.55 -15.66 -7.79
C LYS A 119 -14.25 -14.22 -7.37
N SER A 120 -13.30 -14.03 -6.47
CA SER A 120 -12.91 -12.72 -5.96
C SER A 120 -11.51 -12.39 -6.44
N LEU A 121 -11.41 -12.06 -7.74
CA LEU A 121 -10.18 -11.59 -8.37
C LEU A 121 -9.53 -10.50 -7.51
N ASN A 122 -8.19 -10.46 -7.52
CA ASN A 122 -7.45 -9.32 -6.97
C ASN A 122 -8.02 -8.05 -7.61
N SER A 123 -8.68 -7.25 -6.79
CA SER A 123 -9.30 -6.03 -7.28
C SER A 123 -8.34 -4.88 -7.07
N ILE A 124 -7.90 -4.28 -8.17
CA ILE A 124 -7.06 -3.08 -8.12
C ILE A 124 -7.92 -1.91 -7.64
N ARG A 125 -9.20 -1.87 -8.02
CA ARG A 125 -10.14 -0.88 -7.46
C ARG A 125 -10.11 -0.85 -5.93
N PHE A 126 -10.15 -2.03 -5.31
CA PHE A 126 -10.16 -2.13 -3.85
C PHE A 126 -8.95 -1.47 -3.18
N ILE A 127 -7.74 -1.63 -3.74
CA ILE A 127 -6.54 -1.01 -3.13
C ILE A 127 -6.54 0.51 -3.28
N TYR A 128 -7.05 1.03 -4.40
CA TYR A 128 -7.23 2.46 -4.62
C TYR A 128 -8.21 3.06 -3.60
N GLU A 129 -9.42 2.51 -3.52
CA GLU A 129 -10.45 2.96 -2.58
C GLU A 129 -9.98 2.88 -1.13
N ARG A 130 -9.28 1.80 -0.76
CA ARG A 130 -8.69 1.64 0.58
C ARG A 130 -7.69 2.73 0.89
N SER A 131 -6.76 3.02 -0.03
CA SER A 131 -5.70 4.00 0.19
C SER A 131 -6.25 5.43 0.28
N MET A 132 -7.15 5.80 -0.64
CA MET A 132 -7.85 7.09 -0.59
C MET A 132 -8.69 7.22 0.69
N GLY A 133 -9.53 6.22 0.99
CA GLY A 133 -10.36 6.20 2.20
C GLY A 133 -9.54 6.23 3.49
N HIS A 134 -8.35 5.62 3.51
CA HIS A 134 -7.44 5.72 4.66
C HIS A 134 -6.97 7.16 4.88
N TYR A 135 -6.54 7.84 3.82
CA TYR A 135 -6.07 9.21 3.90
C TYR A 135 -7.19 10.17 4.34
N ILE A 136 -8.41 10.00 3.83
CA ILE A 136 -9.60 10.76 4.26
C ILE A 136 -9.86 10.59 5.75
N ARG A 137 -9.74 9.37 6.28
CA ARG A 137 -9.89 9.13 7.73
C ARG A 137 -8.84 9.88 8.54
N LEU A 138 -7.59 9.93 8.08
CA LEU A 138 -6.53 10.67 8.76
C LEU A 138 -6.80 12.19 8.74
N LEU A 139 -7.21 12.73 7.60
CA LEU A 139 -7.62 14.14 7.48
C LEU A 139 -8.77 14.49 8.43
N LYS A 140 -9.80 13.65 8.50
CA LYS A 140 -10.94 13.82 9.41
C LYS A 140 -10.50 13.78 10.87
N GLN A 141 -9.63 12.84 11.23
CA GLN A 141 -9.11 12.72 12.60
C GLN A 141 -8.33 13.95 13.03
N SER A 142 -7.45 14.47 12.17
CA SER A 142 -6.67 15.66 12.47
C SER A 142 -7.52 16.94 12.47
N THR A 143 -8.52 17.03 11.58
CA THR A 143 -9.49 18.14 11.63
C THR A 143 -10.30 18.15 12.93
N ALA A 144 -10.62 16.97 13.49
CA ALA A 144 -11.35 16.83 14.75
C ALA A 144 -10.45 17.03 15.98
N ASP A 145 -9.18 16.70 15.87
CA ASP A 145 -8.17 16.79 16.92
C ASP A 145 -6.85 17.30 16.33
N PRO A 146 -6.60 18.63 16.39
CA PRO A 146 -5.41 19.25 15.80
C PRO A 146 -4.08 18.77 16.39
N SER A 147 -4.08 18.03 17.51
CA SER A 147 -2.87 17.41 18.05
C SER A 147 -2.40 16.18 17.27
N LYS A 148 -3.25 15.66 16.36
CA LYS A 148 -2.91 14.53 15.49
C LYS A 148 -2.36 15.06 14.18
N ASP A 149 -1.07 14.82 13.94
CA ASP A 149 -0.45 15.20 12.68
C ASP A 149 -0.94 14.36 11.49
N VAL A 150 -1.14 15.03 10.36
CA VAL A 150 -1.22 14.39 9.04
C VAL A 150 0.09 14.67 8.32
N TYR A 151 0.79 13.60 7.96
CA TYR A 151 2.02 13.65 7.17
C TYR A 151 1.72 13.30 5.71
N PRO A 152 2.54 13.78 4.76
CA PRO A 152 2.45 13.33 3.37
C PRO A 152 2.50 11.81 3.25
N ILE A 153 1.61 11.23 2.45
CA ILE A 153 1.52 9.77 2.26
C ILE A 153 1.76 9.41 0.81
N THR A 154 2.75 8.57 0.56
CA THR A 154 2.92 7.86 -0.72
C THR A 154 2.54 6.39 -0.53
N ASN A 155 1.51 5.95 -1.26
CA ASN A 155 1.13 4.55 -1.36
C ASN A 155 1.84 3.93 -2.56
N LEU A 156 2.73 2.98 -2.31
CA LEU A 156 3.37 2.21 -3.36
C LEU A 156 2.53 0.98 -3.71
N PHE A 157 2.00 0.92 -4.93
CA PHE A 157 1.30 -0.24 -5.45
C PHE A 157 2.24 -1.03 -6.37
N LEU A 158 2.45 -2.31 -6.05
CA LEU A 158 3.18 -3.24 -6.90
C LEU A 158 2.15 -4.07 -7.67
N LEU A 159 2.06 -3.86 -8.99
CA LEU A 159 0.96 -4.34 -9.82
C LEU A 159 1.48 -5.20 -10.96
N GLY A 160 0.70 -6.21 -11.34
CA GLY A 160 1.02 -7.13 -12.44
C GLY A 160 -0.21 -7.86 -12.99
N SER A 161 -1.41 -7.37 -12.68
CA SER A 161 -2.68 -7.94 -13.11
C SER A 161 -3.41 -7.00 -14.06
N ILE A 162 -4.33 -7.54 -14.86
CA ILE A 162 -5.20 -6.74 -15.74
C ILE A 162 -6.28 -6.07 -14.89
N MET A 163 -6.48 -4.76 -15.08
CA MET A 163 -7.61 -4.04 -14.49
C MET A 163 -8.85 -4.21 -15.39
N GLN A 164 -9.99 -4.54 -14.80
CA GLN A 164 -11.24 -4.63 -15.57
C GLN A 164 -11.78 -3.22 -15.88
N PRO A 165 -12.50 -3.02 -17.01
CA PRO A 165 -13.09 -1.72 -17.33
C PRO A 165 -14.02 -1.18 -16.23
N THR A 166 -14.75 -2.07 -15.55
CA THR A 166 -15.62 -1.70 -14.42
C THR A 166 -14.81 -1.23 -13.21
N GLU A 167 -13.59 -1.73 -13.00
CA GLU A 167 -12.68 -1.24 -11.97
C GLU A 167 -12.16 0.15 -12.32
N ILE A 168 -11.76 0.38 -13.57
CA ILE A 168 -11.31 1.70 -14.04
C ILE A 168 -12.40 2.75 -13.77
N ALA A 169 -13.62 2.48 -14.26
CA ALA A 169 -14.76 3.37 -14.07
C ALA A 169 -15.06 3.65 -12.58
N SER A 170 -14.92 2.63 -11.73
CA SER A 170 -15.16 2.78 -10.30
C SER A 170 -14.08 3.61 -9.61
N ILE A 171 -12.80 3.39 -9.95
CA ILE A 171 -11.69 4.18 -9.38
C ILE A 171 -11.86 5.65 -9.76
N LYS A 172 -12.17 5.92 -11.03
CA LYS A 172 -12.42 7.28 -11.52
C LYS A 172 -13.54 7.96 -10.75
N LYS A 173 -14.70 7.28 -10.64
CA LYS A 173 -15.84 7.79 -9.87
C LYS A 173 -15.49 8.05 -8.41
N PHE A 174 -14.73 7.14 -7.78
CA PHE A 174 -14.31 7.29 -6.39
C PHE A 174 -13.34 8.46 -6.23
N GLN A 175 -12.39 8.63 -7.15
CA GLN A 175 -11.47 9.77 -7.16
C GLN A 175 -12.20 11.10 -7.41
N GLU A 176 -13.26 11.13 -8.22
CA GLU A 176 -14.10 12.33 -8.37
C GLU A 176 -14.87 12.67 -7.10
N SER A 177 -15.53 11.69 -6.47
CA SER A 177 -16.34 11.95 -5.28
C SER A 177 -15.46 12.27 -4.06
N GLU A 178 -14.49 11.40 -3.80
CA GLU A 178 -13.66 11.44 -2.59
C GLU A 178 -12.43 12.33 -2.77
N GLY A 179 -11.93 12.52 -4.00
CA GLY A 179 -10.82 13.46 -4.27
C GLY A 179 -11.19 14.90 -3.97
N ASN A 180 -12.41 15.30 -4.30
CA ASN A 180 -12.92 16.61 -3.90
C ASN A 180 -13.02 16.77 -2.37
N GLU A 181 -13.41 15.70 -1.66
CA GLU A 181 -13.42 15.69 -0.20
C GLU A 181 -12.00 15.77 0.38
N MET A 182 -11.05 15.01 -0.17
CA MET A 182 -9.63 15.05 0.20
C MET A 182 -9.05 16.45 0.02
N ALA A 183 -9.24 17.06 -1.17
CA ALA A 183 -8.76 18.41 -1.48
C ALA A 183 -9.40 19.47 -0.55
N GLY A 184 -10.71 19.35 -0.29
CA GLY A 184 -11.43 20.25 0.61
C GLY A 184 -10.94 20.15 2.06
N ALA A 185 -10.79 18.94 2.57
CA ALA A 185 -10.31 18.68 3.93
C ALA A 185 -8.85 19.12 4.12
N ALA A 186 -7.97 18.83 3.15
CA ALA A 186 -6.58 19.28 3.17
C ALA A 186 -6.48 20.82 3.18
N LYS A 187 -7.27 21.51 2.36
CA LYS A 187 -7.33 22.99 2.37
C LYS A 187 -7.80 23.55 3.71
N LYS A 188 -8.79 22.91 4.34
CA LYS A 188 -9.27 23.32 5.67
C LYS A 188 -8.19 23.15 6.73
N LEU A 189 -7.51 22.01 6.72
CA LEU A 189 -6.41 21.69 7.64
C LEU A 189 -5.27 22.71 7.52
N LEU A 190 -4.85 23.02 6.28
CA LEU A 190 -3.81 24.01 6.00
C LEU A 190 -4.17 25.40 6.54
N ARG A 191 -5.45 25.81 6.39
CA ARG A 191 -5.93 27.10 6.94
C ARG A 191 -5.86 27.13 8.47
N MET A 192 -6.20 26.02 9.13
CA MET A 192 -6.13 25.91 10.59
C MET A 192 -4.68 25.95 11.08
N GLN A 193 -3.76 25.27 10.41
CA GLN A 193 -2.33 25.27 10.72
C GLN A 193 -1.70 26.66 10.50
N ASN A 194 -2.00 27.33 9.37
CA ASN A 194 -1.49 28.68 9.08
C ASN A 194 -2.06 29.77 10.00
N GLN A 195 -3.19 29.52 10.67
CA GLN A 195 -3.71 30.42 11.72
C GLN A 195 -3.01 30.20 13.07
N GLN A 196 -2.39 29.04 13.29
CA GLN A 196 -1.66 28.69 14.51
C GLN A 196 -0.15 28.93 14.40
N GLN A 197 0.41 29.00 13.20
CA GLN A 197 1.83 29.30 12.95
C GLN A 197 1.99 30.45 11.96
N GLN A 198 2.52 31.58 12.44
CA GLN A 198 3.01 32.70 11.62
C GLN A 198 4.39 32.39 10.97
N ALA A 199 4.75 31.12 10.78
CA ALA A 199 6.07 30.71 10.33
C ALA A 199 6.00 30.09 8.92
N GLU A 200 6.80 30.68 8.02
CA GLU A 200 7.27 30.21 6.72
C GLU A 200 6.43 29.15 5.99
N VAL A 201 5.67 29.64 5.00
CA VAL A 201 5.15 28.84 3.90
C VAL A 201 6.35 28.20 3.18
N VAL A 202 6.65 26.93 3.52
CA VAL A 202 7.50 26.09 2.67
C VAL A 202 6.75 25.89 1.35
N LYS A 203 7.09 26.74 0.37
CA LYS A 203 6.68 26.61 -1.03
C LYS A 203 7.20 25.26 -1.54
N GLY A 204 6.29 24.31 -1.73
CA GLY A 204 6.62 23.00 -2.28
C GLY A 204 5.67 21.86 -1.94
N GLN A 205 4.48 22.11 -1.38
CA GLN A 205 3.54 21.03 -1.10
C GLN A 205 2.84 20.58 -2.40
N GLY A 206 3.40 19.53 -3.01
CA GLY A 206 2.64 18.62 -3.86
C GLY A 206 1.46 18.02 -3.08
N THR A 207 0.65 17.20 -3.75
CA THR A 207 -0.48 16.53 -3.12
C THR A 207 0.01 15.78 -1.87
N GLN A 208 -0.55 16.10 -0.69
CA GLN A 208 -0.20 15.43 0.58
C GLN A 208 -0.54 13.92 0.58
N PHE A 209 -1.08 13.41 -0.53
CA PHE A 209 -1.39 12.02 -0.78
C PHE A 209 -1.14 11.68 -2.24
N GLN A 210 -0.36 10.62 -2.47
CA GLN A 210 -0.11 10.08 -3.80
C GLN A 210 -0.13 8.54 -3.80
N ILE A 211 -0.47 7.99 -4.95
CA ILE A 211 -0.41 6.58 -5.28
C ILE A 211 0.65 6.43 -6.38
N SER A 212 1.81 5.87 -6.02
CA SER A 212 2.82 5.46 -7.00
C SER A 212 2.54 4.01 -7.40
N SER A 213 2.10 3.82 -8.64
CA SER A 213 1.84 2.52 -9.22
C SER A 213 3.06 2.04 -10.00
N VAL A 214 3.67 0.96 -9.52
CA VAL A 214 4.75 0.27 -10.21
C VAL A 214 4.16 -0.95 -10.91
N LEU A 215 4.04 -0.86 -12.24
CA LEU A 215 3.42 -1.88 -13.07
C LEU A 215 4.46 -2.77 -13.75
N MET A 216 4.42 -4.07 -13.44
CA MET A 216 5.19 -5.10 -14.13
C MET A 216 4.51 -5.42 -15.48
N THR A 217 5.12 -5.01 -16.58
CA THR A 217 4.48 -5.02 -17.91
C THR A 217 4.74 -6.27 -18.74
N LYS A 218 5.75 -7.08 -18.39
CA LYS A 218 6.22 -8.23 -19.18
C LYS A 218 5.11 -9.17 -19.65
N HIS A 219 4.10 -9.38 -18.80
CA HIS A 219 3.02 -10.33 -19.03
C HIS A 219 1.67 -9.65 -19.35
N LEU A 220 1.67 -8.33 -19.56
CA LEU A 220 0.47 -7.55 -19.84
C LEU A 220 0.38 -7.20 -21.32
N SER A 221 -0.84 -7.23 -21.85
CA SER A 221 -1.13 -6.72 -23.20
C SER A 221 -1.10 -5.19 -23.21
N GLN A 222 -0.94 -4.59 -24.39
CA GLN A 222 -1.01 -3.13 -24.53
C GLN A 222 -2.35 -2.57 -24.03
N ALA A 223 -3.45 -3.29 -24.25
CA ALA A 223 -4.77 -2.89 -23.74
C ALA A 223 -4.82 -2.88 -22.21
N ALA A 224 -4.17 -3.85 -21.55
CA ALA A 224 -4.09 -3.88 -20.09
C ALA A 224 -3.24 -2.71 -19.55
N VAL A 225 -2.15 -2.38 -20.24
CA VAL A 225 -1.30 -1.22 -19.90
C VAL A 225 -2.08 0.09 -20.05
N SER A 226 -2.84 0.26 -21.14
CA SER A 226 -3.64 1.45 -21.39
C SER A 226 -4.65 1.76 -20.29
N GLY A 227 -5.23 0.73 -19.63
CA GLY A 227 -6.13 0.94 -18.50
C GLY A 227 -5.45 1.61 -17.29
N TYR A 228 -4.17 1.36 -17.06
CA TYR A 228 -3.40 2.05 -16.02
C TYR A 228 -3.03 3.46 -16.44
N THR A 229 -2.61 3.64 -17.69
CA THR A 229 -2.34 4.97 -18.27
C THR A 229 -3.57 5.88 -18.22
N GLU A 230 -4.76 5.30 -18.36
CA GLU A 230 -6.03 6.01 -18.27
C GLU A 230 -6.32 6.51 -16.84
N ILE A 231 -5.93 5.76 -15.81
CA ILE A 231 -6.06 6.17 -14.39
C ILE A 231 -5.03 7.24 -14.04
N ASP A 232 -3.80 7.07 -14.53
CA ASP A 232 -2.69 8.01 -14.34
C ASP A 232 -3.06 9.40 -14.85
N HIS A 233 -3.53 9.51 -16.10
CA HIS A 233 -3.92 10.78 -16.71
C HIS A 233 -5.35 11.24 -16.40
N PHE A 234 -6.05 10.58 -15.46
CA PHE A 234 -7.48 10.82 -15.26
C PHE A 234 -7.76 12.21 -14.70
N ALA A 235 -6.99 12.64 -13.70
CA ALA A 235 -7.16 13.91 -13.02
C ALA A 235 -5.97 14.83 -13.27
N THR A 236 -6.14 16.12 -12.96
CA THR A 236 -5.07 17.11 -13.11
C THR A 236 -4.97 17.97 -11.86
N LYS A 237 -3.80 18.57 -11.64
CA LYS A 237 -3.53 19.52 -10.54
C LYS A 237 -3.71 18.89 -9.16
N GLU A 238 -4.52 19.48 -8.28
CA GLU A 238 -4.68 19.05 -6.89
C GLU A 238 -5.34 17.67 -6.73
N ASN A 239 -6.01 17.18 -7.77
CA ASN A 239 -6.62 15.84 -7.81
C ASN A 239 -5.75 14.81 -8.54
N ASP A 240 -4.60 15.23 -9.05
CA ASP A 240 -3.60 14.35 -9.63
C ASP A 240 -2.85 13.64 -8.50
N ILE A 241 -3.31 12.43 -8.21
CA ILE A 241 -2.83 11.60 -7.10
C ILE A 241 -2.20 10.31 -7.60
N ASN A 242 -2.05 10.13 -8.91
CA ASN A 242 -1.58 8.89 -9.52
C ASN A 242 -0.25 9.18 -10.22
N ASP A 243 0.76 8.35 -9.97
CA ASP A 243 1.98 8.33 -10.78
C ASP A 243 2.27 6.88 -11.18
N LEU A 244 2.50 6.65 -12.46
CA LEU A 244 2.67 5.32 -13.03
C LEU A 244 4.11 5.13 -13.51
N THR A 245 4.76 4.10 -12.99
CA THR A 245 6.07 3.64 -13.43
C THR A 245 5.96 2.24 -14.03
N PHE A 246 6.44 2.07 -15.26
CA PHE A 246 6.48 0.79 -15.95
C PHE A 246 7.81 0.08 -15.72
N LEU A 247 7.76 -1.19 -15.31
CA LEU A 247 8.93 -2.04 -15.14
C LEU A 247 8.79 -3.35 -15.92
N ASP A 248 9.91 -3.84 -16.46
CA ASP A 248 10.06 -5.18 -17.00
C ASP A 248 10.55 -6.09 -15.87
N GLU A 249 9.72 -7.07 -15.51
CA GLU A 249 10.02 -8.02 -14.44
C GLU A 249 11.36 -8.74 -14.68
N SER A 250 11.69 -9.12 -15.92
CA SER A 250 12.96 -9.79 -16.22
C SER A 250 14.15 -8.89 -15.91
N GLU A 251 14.02 -7.60 -16.16
CA GLU A 251 15.08 -6.64 -15.94
C GLU A 251 15.25 -6.34 -14.46
N VAL A 252 14.15 -6.24 -13.70
CA VAL A 252 14.20 -6.16 -12.23
C VAL A 252 14.83 -7.42 -11.60
N LEU A 253 14.65 -8.58 -12.23
CA LEU A 253 15.26 -9.83 -11.76
C LEU A 253 16.74 -9.93 -12.11
N LYS A 254 17.16 -9.41 -13.28
CA LYS A 254 18.56 -9.40 -13.74
C LYS A 254 19.39 -8.28 -13.13
N CYS A 255 18.78 -7.12 -12.95
CA CYS A 255 19.40 -5.87 -12.56
C CYS A 255 18.55 -5.23 -11.44
N LEU A 256 19.18 -4.51 -10.52
CA LEU A 256 18.41 -3.73 -9.55
C LEU A 256 17.79 -2.50 -10.21
N LEU A 257 16.83 -1.87 -9.53
CA LEU A 257 16.39 -0.53 -9.93
C LEU A 257 17.55 0.46 -9.80
N SER A 258 17.60 1.42 -10.71
CA SER A 258 18.56 2.53 -10.60
C SER A 258 18.23 3.41 -9.38
N PRO A 259 19.20 4.18 -8.84
CA PRO A 259 18.93 5.16 -7.80
C PRO A 259 17.86 6.17 -8.23
N LYS A 260 17.88 6.59 -9.50
CA LYS A 260 16.91 7.51 -10.10
C LYS A 260 15.49 6.95 -10.07
N ALA A 261 15.32 5.66 -10.43
CA ALA A 261 14.03 4.98 -10.41
C ALA A 261 13.49 4.82 -8.98
N ILE A 262 14.35 4.41 -8.03
CA ILE A 262 13.99 4.33 -6.61
C ILE A 262 13.57 5.71 -6.08
N PHE A 263 14.31 6.75 -6.43
CA PHE A 263 14.02 8.12 -6.01
C PHE A 263 12.66 8.59 -6.53
N LYS A 264 12.32 8.38 -7.82
CA LYS A 264 10.99 8.70 -8.36
C LYS A 264 9.89 7.93 -7.61
N ILE A 265 10.01 6.61 -7.53
CA ILE A 265 8.98 5.73 -6.95
C ILE A 265 8.68 6.10 -5.49
N LEU A 266 9.71 6.43 -4.70
CA LEU A 266 9.54 6.74 -3.28
C LEU A 266 9.15 8.21 -3.01
N ASN A 267 9.30 9.09 -3.99
CA ASN A 267 9.04 10.53 -3.84
C ASN A 267 8.03 11.05 -4.86
N SER A 268 7.11 10.21 -5.36
CA SER A 268 6.13 10.59 -6.37
C SER A 268 5.32 11.84 -6.00
N HIS A 269 5.09 12.08 -4.70
CA HIS A 269 4.45 13.29 -4.14
C HIS A 269 5.21 14.61 -4.40
N ASN A 270 6.46 14.56 -4.84
CA ASN A 270 7.26 15.74 -5.13
C ASN A 270 7.21 16.07 -6.63
N PRO A 271 6.64 17.22 -7.06
CA PRO A 271 6.56 17.59 -8.48
C PRO A 271 7.90 17.65 -9.21
N GLN A 272 9.01 17.75 -8.48
CA GLN A 272 10.36 17.70 -9.05
C GLN A 272 10.69 16.32 -9.64
N VAL A 273 10.05 15.24 -9.19
CA VAL A 273 10.30 13.90 -9.71
C VAL A 273 9.47 13.56 -10.94
N ASP A 274 8.42 14.33 -11.24
CA ASP A 274 7.52 14.09 -12.38
C ASP A 274 8.26 14.27 -13.72
N ASN A 275 9.20 15.21 -13.77
CA ASN A 275 9.99 15.53 -14.96
C ASN A 275 11.27 14.68 -15.08
N LEU A 276 11.47 13.68 -14.23
CA LEU A 276 12.63 12.79 -14.36
C LEU A 276 12.49 11.96 -15.63
N ASP A 277 13.43 12.17 -16.55
CA ASP A 277 13.47 11.43 -17.82
C ASP A 277 13.83 9.95 -17.57
N PHE A 278 13.05 9.03 -18.15
CA PHE A 278 13.35 7.60 -18.20
C PHE A 278 13.32 7.09 -19.65
N SER A 279 13.65 7.97 -20.60
CA SER A 279 13.65 7.68 -22.04
C SER A 279 14.56 6.50 -22.41
N THR A 280 15.54 6.16 -21.55
CA THR A 280 16.41 5.01 -21.77
C THR A 280 16.23 3.92 -20.71
N LYS A 281 16.32 2.65 -21.15
CA LYS A 281 16.30 1.48 -20.27
C LYS A 281 17.37 1.53 -19.16
N LYS A 282 18.50 2.18 -19.42
CA LYS A 282 19.62 2.36 -18.47
C LYS A 282 19.30 3.31 -17.32
N GLU A 283 18.24 4.11 -17.43
CA GLU A 283 17.81 5.02 -16.36
C GLU A 283 16.84 4.35 -15.39
N LEU A 284 16.17 3.27 -15.78
CA LEU A 284 15.27 2.50 -14.91
C LEU A 284 16.02 1.42 -14.11
N TYR A 285 17.01 0.81 -14.71
CA TYR A 285 17.76 -0.32 -14.13
C TYR A 285 19.22 0.06 -13.91
N SER A 286 19.80 -0.42 -12.82
CA SER A 286 21.22 -0.26 -12.55
C SER A 286 22.05 -1.19 -13.45
N ASN A 287 23.31 -0.83 -13.66
CA ASN A 287 24.30 -1.72 -14.30
C ASN A 287 24.84 -2.79 -13.34
N ILE A 288 24.26 -2.92 -12.14
CA ILE A 288 24.70 -3.87 -11.13
C ILE A 288 23.94 -5.18 -11.40
N PRO A 289 24.59 -6.21 -11.95
CA PRO A 289 23.94 -7.50 -12.12
C PRO A 289 23.59 -8.07 -10.75
N ARG A 290 22.40 -8.64 -10.62
CA ARG A 290 22.11 -9.53 -9.50
C ARG A 290 22.94 -10.80 -9.69
N LEU A 291 23.77 -11.15 -8.70
CA LEU A 291 24.57 -12.37 -8.73
C LEU A 291 23.64 -13.58 -8.52
N GLY A 292 23.59 -14.50 -9.48
CA GLY A 292 22.74 -15.68 -9.39
C GLY A 292 22.35 -16.30 -10.73
N ASN A 293 21.66 -17.44 -10.68
CA ASN A 293 21.01 -18.07 -11.83
C ASN A 293 19.49 -17.96 -11.69
N ASP A 294 18.72 -18.43 -12.67
CA ASP A 294 17.25 -18.35 -12.67
C ASP A 294 16.58 -19.00 -11.44
N SER A 295 17.30 -19.85 -10.71
CA SER A 295 16.85 -20.54 -9.49
C SER A 295 17.28 -19.90 -8.17
N ILE A 296 18.30 -19.03 -8.16
CA ILE A 296 18.87 -18.44 -6.94
C ILE A 296 19.23 -16.98 -7.23
N ILE A 297 18.48 -16.05 -6.63
CA ILE A 297 18.75 -14.62 -6.71
C ILE A 297 19.48 -14.21 -5.43
N THR A 298 20.75 -13.77 -5.54
CA THR A 298 21.45 -13.18 -4.41
C THR A 298 21.03 -11.72 -4.28
N VAL A 299 20.34 -11.38 -3.20
CA VAL A 299 20.01 -9.99 -2.86
C VAL A 299 21.26 -9.34 -2.25
N PRO A 300 21.74 -8.19 -2.76
CA PRO A 300 22.88 -7.52 -2.16
C PRO A 300 22.56 -7.09 -0.73
N THR A 301 23.58 -7.14 0.13
CA THR A 301 23.48 -6.58 1.49
C THR A 301 23.18 -5.08 1.43
N VAL A 302 22.61 -4.51 2.50
CA VAL A 302 22.35 -3.07 2.60
C VAL A 302 23.61 -2.25 2.29
N LYS A 303 24.78 -2.70 2.76
CA LYS A 303 26.06 -2.07 2.48
C LYS A 303 26.39 -2.09 0.98
N GLN A 304 26.32 -3.26 0.34
CA GLN A 304 26.55 -3.37 -1.11
C GLN A 304 25.55 -2.54 -1.92
N LEU A 305 24.31 -2.43 -1.46
CA LEU A 305 23.29 -1.59 -2.09
C LEU A 305 23.64 -0.10 -1.95
N LYS A 306 24.07 0.35 -0.76
CA LYS A 306 24.53 1.73 -0.53
C LYS A 306 25.74 2.07 -1.39
N ASP A 307 26.75 1.19 -1.38
CA ASP A 307 28.01 1.36 -2.13
C ASP A 307 27.76 1.42 -3.63
N ALA A 308 26.89 0.54 -4.15
CA ALA A 308 26.68 0.40 -5.58
C ALA A 308 25.67 1.42 -6.14
N LEU A 309 24.73 1.90 -5.32
CA LEU A 309 23.76 2.93 -5.72
C LEU A 309 24.21 4.35 -5.38
N TYR A 310 25.43 4.53 -4.86
CA TYR A 310 25.95 5.82 -4.40
C TYR A 310 24.97 6.54 -3.45
N ILE A 311 24.25 5.76 -2.63
CA ILE A 311 23.33 6.33 -1.63
C ILE A 311 24.20 6.75 -0.45
N GLU A 312 24.64 8.00 -0.47
CA GLU A 312 25.23 8.64 0.71
C GLU A 312 24.23 8.54 1.87
N ASP A 313 24.72 8.18 3.04
CA ASP A 313 23.89 8.11 4.24
C ASP A 313 23.32 9.51 4.47
N ILE A 314 21.99 9.67 4.44
CA ILE A 314 21.34 10.97 4.65
C ILE A 314 21.69 11.51 6.06
N PHE A 315 22.10 10.62 6.99
CA PHE A 315 22.63 10.97 8.30
C PHE A 315 24.13 11.31 8.35
N ALA A 316 24.86 11.09 7.26
CA ALA A 316 26.26 11.47 7.08
C ALA A 316 26.44 12.77 6.28
N LEU A 317 25.35 13.35 5.77
CA LEU A 317 25.36 14.73 5.27
C LEU A 317 25.70 15.67 6.44
N PRO A 318 26.63 16.65 6.26
CA PRO A 318 26.90 17.64 7.29
C PRO A 318 25.60 18.36 7.61
N ARG A 319 25.14 18.22 8.86
CA ARG A 319 24.07 19.06 9.38
C ARG A 319 24.61 20.47 9.43
N ALA A 320 23.76 21.45 9.12
CA ALA A 320 24.06 22.83 9.48
C ALA A 320 24.38 22.84 10.98
N ASP A 321 25.56 23.37 11.33
CA ASP A 321 25.91 23.65 12.71
C ASP A 321 24.88 24.66 13.25
N ASP A 322 23.88 24.14 13.95
CA ASP A 322 23.14 24.90 14.92
C ASP A 322 23.86 24.69 16.26
N SER A 323 25.01 25.36 16.39
CA SER A 323 25.62 25.63 17.68
C SER A 323 24.72 26.59 18.45
N ASP A 324 24.22 26.15 19.60
CA ASP A 324 24.33 26.83 20.90
C ASP A 324 23.21 26.31 21.82
N ASP A 325 23.55 25.41 22.73
CA ASP A 325 23.67 25.76 24.16
C ASP A 325 23.89 24.52 25.05
N GLU A 326 24.72 24.76 26.05
CA GLU A 326 25.37 23.84 26.97
C GLU A 326 24.41 23.09 27.92
N ASP A 327 24.66 21.80 28.18
CA ASP A 327 25.16 21.31 29.47
C ASP A 327 25.08 19.78 29.56
N ASP A 328 26.26 19.17 29.49
CA ASP A 328 26.52 17.75 29.71
C ASP A 328 27.03 17.57 31.15
N ASN A 329 26.44 16.65 31.92
CA ASN A 329 27.15 16.01 33.03
C ASN A 329 26.44 14.73 33.49
N GLY A 330 26.93 13.59 32.99
CA GLY A 330 26.80 12.30 33.68
C GLY A 330 27.00 11.07 32.78
N PRO A 331 28.10 10.31 32.91
CA PRO A 331 28.42 9.22 32.01
C PRO A 331 27.70 7.92 32.41
N ILE A 332 27.04 7.25 31.45
CA ILE A 332 26.71 5.83 31.58
C ILE A 332 27.64 5.03 30.66
N GLN A 333 28.49 4.25 31.32
CA GLN A 333 29.49 3.36 30.76
C GLN A 333 28.88 2.31 29.81
N THR A 334 29.47 2.17 28.63
CA THR A 334 29.28 1.03 27.72
C THR A 334 29.87 -0.27 28.30
N PRO A 335 29.16 -1.41 28.29
CA PRO A 335 29.81 -2.70 28.41
C PRO A 335 30.51 -3.07 27.09
N ALA A 336 31.73 -3.59 27.20
CA ALA A 336 32.56 -4.02 26.07
C ALA A 336 31.92 -5.15 25.25
N PRO A 337 32.22 -5.23 23.93
CA PRO A 337 31.70 -6.30 23.07
C PRO A 337 32.36 -7.65 23.39
N VAL A 338 31.53 -8.66 23.66
CA VAL A 338 31.95 -10.07 23.71
C VAL A 338 32.21 -10.54 22.29
N GLY A 339 33.49 -10.71 21.95
CA GLY A 339 33.91 -11.33 20.69
C GLY A 339 33.59 -12.83 20.70
N VAL A 340 32.82 -13.30 19.73
CA VAL A 340 32.61 -14.73 19.47
C VAL A 340 33.50 -15.14 18.30
N THR A 341 34.56 -15.88 18.61
CA THR A 341 35.40 -16.60 17.64
C THR A 341 34.69 -17.89 17.24
N ILE A 342 34.33 -18.04 15.96
CA ILE A 342 33.83 -19.31 15.43
C ILE A 342 35.02 -20.06 14.81
N LYS A 343 35.40 -21.18 15.43
CA LYS A 343 36.37 -22.15 14.91
C LYS A 343 35.76 -22.89 13.71
N ALA A 344 36.52 -23.02 12.63
CA ALA A 344 36.26 -23.97 11.57
C ALA A 344 36.70 -25.38 11.99
N ALA A 345 36.00 -26.40 11.49
CA ALA A 345 36.37 -27.81 11.51
C ALA A 345 35.96 -28.41 10.15
N PRO A 346 36.47 -29.58 9.74
CA PRO A 346 37.76 -30.21 10.03
C PRO A 346 38.49 -30.69 8.74
N GLU A 347 39.72 -31.18 8.88
CA GLU A 347 40.15 -32.47 8.31
C GLU A 347 40.79 -33.31 9.41
#